data_AF-A0A3S3PVR3-F1
#
_entry.id   AF-A0A3S3PVR3-F1
#
_cell.length_a   1.000
_cell.length_b   1.000
_cell.length_c   1.000
_cell.angle_alpha   90.00
_cell.angle_beta   90.00
_cell.angle_gamma   90.00
#
_symmetry.space_group_name_H-M   'P 1'
#
loop_
_entity.id
_entity.type
_entity.pdbx_description
1 polymer ?
#
loop_
_entity_poly.entity_id
_entity_poly.type
_entity_poly.pdbx_seq_one_letter_code
_entity_poly.pdbx_strand_id
1 'polypeptide(L)' 'IPKQLKSYTITPVLKSKKDPLHLENYRPVSVQNILKIFEKLLLNNLESFVCSNKLIPSSQYGFSKGVSI' A
#
# COMPACT_ATOMS: atom_id res chain seq x y z
N ILE A 1 12.06 -18.52 1.72
CA ILE A 1 10.64 -18.17 1.49
C ILE A 1 10.13 -18.97 0.29
N PRO A 2 9.07 -19.78 0.43
CA PRO A 2 8.47 -20.54 -0.67
C PRO A 2 8.10 -19.66 -1.87
N LYS A 3 8.24 -20.19 -3.10
CA LYS A 3 7.99 -19.43 -4.34
C LYS A 3 6.53 -18.95 -4.44
N GLN A 4 5.59 -19.75 -3.95
CA GLN A 4 4.16 -19.48 -3.91
C GLN A 4 3.81 -18.27 -3.01
N LEU A 5 4.65 -17.96 -2.04
CA LEU A 5 4.47 -16.76 -1.24
C LEU A 5 4.92 -15.50 -1.99
N LYS A 6 5.81 -15.64 -2.98
CA LYS A 6 6.34 -14.54 -3.79
C LYS A 6 5.52 -14.27 -5.07
N SER A 7 4.42 -14.99 -5.27
CA SER A 7 3.52 -14.75 -6.41
C SER A 7 2.46 -13.71 -6.06
N TYR A 8 2.04 -12.96 -7.07
CA TYR A 8 1.04 -11.90 -6.94
C TYR A 8 0.03 -11.99 -8.09
N THR A 9 -1.22 -11.63 -7.81
CA THR A 9 -2.27 -11.54 -8.83
C THR A 9 -2.41 -10.08 -9.24
N ILE A 10 -2.26 -9.79 -10.54
CA ILE A 10 -2.46 -8.44 -11.08
C ILE A 10 -3.91 -8.31 -11.54
N THR A 11 -4.64 -7.37 -10.94
CA THR A 11 -6.05 -7.10 -11.26
C THR A 11 -6.19 -5.65 -11.74
N PRO A 12 -6.79 -5.40 -12.92
CA PRO A 12 -7.08 -4.05 -13.37
C PRO A 12 -8.25 -3.46 -12.56
N VAL A 13 -8.06 -2.27 -11.98
CA VAL A 13 -9.10 -1.54 -11.24
C VAL A 13 -9.39 -0.22 -11.94
N LEU A 14 -10.65 0.01 -12.30
CA LEU A 14 -11.08 1.23 -12.98
C LEU A 14 -10.83 2.46 -12.08
N LYS A 15 -10.20 3.50 -12.64
CA LYS A 15 -10.06 4.81 -11.99
C LYS A 15 -11.44 5.39 -11.73
N SER A 16 -11.62 5.99 -10.55
CA SER A 16 -12.90 6.64 -10.19
C SER A 16 -13.31 7.68 -11.24
N LYS A 17 -14.59 7.68 -11.61
CA LYS A 17 -15.21 8.60 -12.59
C LYS A 17 -14.54 8.59 -13.97
N LYS A 18 -14.03 7.45 -14.41
CA LYS A 18 -13.44 7.26 -15.75
C LYS A 18 -14.24 6.25 -16.58
N ASP A 19 -14.11 6.37 -17.90
CA ASP A 19 -14.80 5.53 -18.87
C ASP A 19 -14.23 4.10 -18.89
N PRO A 20 -15.04 3.05 -18.70
CA PRO A 20 -14.59 1.65 -18.76
C PRO A 20 -14.20 1.16 -20.17
N LEU A 21 -14.58 1.86 -21.24
CA LEU A 21 -14.24 1.46 -22.61
C LEU A 21 -12.76 1.73 -22.96
N HIS A 22 -12.08 2.50 -22.12
CA HIS A 22 -10.72 2.98 -22.32
C HIS A 22 -9.74 2.24 -21.39
N LEU A 23 -8.82 1.46 -21.96
CA LEU A 23 -7.88 0.61 -21.18
C LEU A 23 -6.98 1.42 -20.24
N GLU A 24 -6.57 2.62 -20.64
CA GLU A 24 -5.75 3.55 -19.86
C GLU A 24 -6.44 4.05 -18.58
N ASN A 25 -7.75 3.86 -18.47
CA ASN A 25 -8.52 4.19 -17.29
C ASN A 25 -8.41 3.14 -16.19
N TYR A 26 -7.81 1.99 -16.44
CA TYR A 26 -7.56 0.98 -15.43
C TYR A 26 -6.17 1.17 -14.80
N ARG A 27 -6.06 0.91 -13.50
CA ARG A 27 -4.79 0.80 -12.77
C ARG A 27 -4.49 -0.67 -12.54
N PRO A 28 -3.28 -1.18 -12.85
CA PRO A 28 -2.89 -2.50 -12.40
C PRO A 28 -2.69 -2.47 -10.89
N VAL A 29 -3.45 -3.28 -10.15
CA VAL A 29 -3.28 -3.46 -8.71
C VAL A 29 -2.79 -4.87 -8.44
N SER A 30 -1.71 -4.97 -7.66
CA SER A 30 -1.17 -6.25 -7.22
C SER A 30 -1.88 -6.69 -5.93
N VAL A 31 -2.54 -7.84 -5.97
CA VAL A 31 -3.14 -8.50 -4.82
C VAL A 31 -2.18 -9.57 -4.33
N GLN A 32 -1.83 -9.47 -3.05
CA GLN A 32 -0.84 -10.32 -2.40
C GLN A 32 -1.53 -11.35 -1.50
N ASN A 33 -0.92 -12.52 -1.39
CA ASN A 33 -1.40 -13.61 -0.55
C ASN A 33 -1.02 -13.37 0.94
N ILE A 34 -0.85 -14.44 1.72
CA ILE A 34 -0.52 -14.40 3.16
C ILE A 34 0.68 -13.52 3.55
N LEU A 35 1.57 -13.16 2.61
CA LEU A 35 2.62 -12.16 2.85
C LEU A 35 2.09 -10.82 3.35
N LYS A 36 0.83 -10.46 3.04
CA LYS A 36 0.24 -9.21 3.51
C LYS A 36 0.19 -9.09 5.03
N ILE A 37 0.08 -10.23 5.73
CA ILE A 37 0.12 -10.29 7.19
C ILE A 37 1.51 -9.91 7.69
N PHE A 38 2.57 -10.46 7.10
CA PHE A 38 3.95 -10.14 7.46
C PHE A 38 4.29 -8.68 7.17
N GLU A 39 3.84 -8.14 6.04
CA GLU A 39 3.99 -6.70 5.74
C GLU A 39 3.33 -5.84 6.81
N LYS A 40 2.13 -6.22 7.29
CA LYS A 40 1.43 -5.48 8.34
C LYS A 40 2.18 -5.53 9.67
N LEU A 41 2.72 -6.69 10.04
CA LEU A 41 3.54 -6.82 11.25
C LEU A 41 4.80 -5.96 11.18
N LEU A 42 5.51 -6.01 10.04
CA LEU A 42 6.71 -5.20 9.82
C LEU A 42 6.37 -3.71 9.86
N LEU A 43 5.30 -3.30 9.18
CA LEU A 43 4.83 -1.92 9.18
C LEU A 43 4.55 -1.41 10.60
N ASN A 44 3.87 -2.20 11.43
CA ASN A 44 3.57 -1.79 12.81
C ASN A 44 4.85 -1.54 13.62
N ASN A 45 5.86 -2.41 13.48
CA ASN A 45 7.15 -2.25 14.16
C ASN A 45 7.92 -1.03 13.64
N LEU A 46 7.98 -0.86 12.32
CA LEU A 46 8.67 0.28 11.70
C LEU A 46 7.98 1.59 12.06
N GLU A 47 6.66 1.65 11.98
CA GLU A 47 5.88 2.84 12.32
C GLU A 47 6.13 3.26 13.77
N SER A 48 6.11 2.30 14.71
CA SER A 48 6.42 2.61 16.12
C SER A 48 7.82 3.21 16.27
N PHE A 49 8.84 2.62 15.64
CA PHE A 49 10.21 3.12 15.71
C PHE A 49 10.34 4.52 15.08
N VAL A 50 9.81 4.69 13.88
CA VAL A 50 9.87 5.91 13.09
C VAL A 50 9.18 7.08 13.81
N CYS A 51 8.01 6.84 14.40
CA CYS A 51 7.28 7.85 15.16
C CYS A 51 7.99 8.21 16.47
N SER A 52 8.45 7.22 17.25
CA SER A 52 9.15 7.47 18.52
C SER A 52 10.45 8.28 18.34
N ASN A 53 11.12 8.10 17.20
CA ASN A 53 12.35 8.83 16.87
C ASN A 53 12.10 10.11 16.06
N LYS A 54 10.84 10.49 15.81
CA LYS A 54 10.47 11.71 15.04
C LYS A 54 11.17 11.79 13.67
N LEU A 55 11.29 10.65 12.98
CA LEU A 55 12.01 10.57 11.70
C LEU A 55 11.19 11.07 10.51
N ILE A 56 9.87 11.24 10.68
CA ILE A 56 8.98 11.79 9.65
C ILE A 56 8.75 13.28 9.92
N PRO A 57 8.97 14.15 8.93
CA PRO A 57 8.69 15.58 9.05
C PRO A 57 7.22 15.87 9.40
N SER A 58 6.97 16.94 10.16
CA SER A 58 5.62 17.40 10.49
C SER A 58 4.80 17.85 9.27
N SER A 59 5.46 18.14 8.15
CA SER A 59 4.83 18.47 6.86
C SER A 59 4.38 17.24 6.06
N GLN A 60 4.56 16.01 6.57
CA GLN A 60 4.10 14.79 5.90
C GLN A 60 2.68 14.43 6.33
N TYR A 61 1.71 14.78 5.49
CA TYR A 61 0.28 14.51 5.72
C TYR A 61 -0.16 13.16 5.14
N GLY A 62 0.43 12.73 4.04
CA GLY A 62 0.11 11.44 3.41
C GLY A 62 0.69 10.27 4.18
N PHE A 63 -0.09 9.21 4.38
CA PHE A 63 0.33 7.96 5.03
C PHE A 63 0.82 8.11 6.49
N SER A 64 0.51 9.24 7.12
CA SER A 64 0.76 9.51 8.53
C SER A 64 -0.56 9.42 9.30
N LYS A 65 -0.56 8.77 10.45
CA LYS A 65 -1.78 8.66 11.28
C LYS A 65 -2.20 10.03 11.84
N GLY A 66 -3.51 10.28 11.85
CA GLY A 66 -4.10 11.43 12.52
C GLY A 66 -3.92 12.77 11.80
N VAL A 67 -3.38 12.76 10.58
CA VAL A 67 -3.24 13.95 9.74
C VAL A 67 -3.91 13.73 8.39
N SER A 68 -4.60 14.75 7.91
CA SER A 68 -5.17 14.83 6.57
C SER A 68 -4.72 16.15 5.96
N ILE A 69 -4.66 16.17 4.62
CA ILE A 69 -4.71 17.43 3.85
C ILE A 69 -6.16 17.91 3.83
#